data_AF-A0A9E2UHD4-F1
#
_entry.id   AF-A0A9E2UHD4-F1
#
_cell.length_a   1.000
_cell.length_b   1.000
_cell.length_c   1.000
_cell.angle_alpha   90.00
_cell.angle_beta   90.00
_cell.angle_gamma   90.00
#
_symmetry.space_group_name_H-M   'P 1'
#
loop_
_entity.id
_entity.type
_entity.pdbx_description
1 polymer ?
#
loop_
_entity_poly.entity_id
_entity_poly.type
_entity_poly.pdbx_seq_one_letter_code
_entity_poly.pdbx_strand_id
1 'polypeptide(L)'
;MARYRLQIAEVRGKMRELQQSIEREEVRDYEFSTTGGEVCLSELFGDKDYLFVVDNMGAGCRNCTLWADGRNGILPHIEKRATFVVASPDAPAAQQKFKAERGWLSEWCRIAIRPSPKTWATAATKSGCPACRCSANAV
;
A
#
# COMPACT_ATOMS: atom_id res chain seq x y z
N MET A 1 -4.00 -37.06 -0.20
CA MET A 1 -3.22 -35.79 -0.20
C MET A 1 -2.67 -35.40 -1.56
N ALA A 2 -2.00 -36.29 -2.32
CA ALA A 2 -1.39 -35.94 -3.62
C ALA A 2 -2.38 -35.36 -4.65
N ARG A 3 -3.55 -36.01 -4.83
CA ARG A 3 -4.65 -35.53 -5.68
C ARG A 3 -5.09 -34.09 -5.34
N TYR A 4 -5.31 -33.80 -4.05
CA TYR A 4 -5.72 -32.46 -3.62
C TYR A 4 -4.65 -31.39 -3.86
N ARG A 5 -3.36 -31.73 -3.70
CA ARG A 5 -2.26 -30.81 -4.01
C ARG A 5 -2.22 -30.46 -5.50
N LEU A 6 -2.42 -31.45 -6.37
CA LEU A 6 -2.50 -31.22 -7.83
C LEU A 6 -3.69 -30.33 -8.18
N GLN A 7 -4.86 -30.58 -7.58
CA GLN A 7 -6.04 -29.73 -7.78
C GLN A 7 -5.80 -28.28 -7.33
N ILE A 8 -5.15 -28.07 -6.18
CA ILE A 8 -4.78 -26.72 -5.72
C ILE A 8 -3.83 -26.04 -6.69
N ALA A 9 -2.82 -26.77 -7.20
CA ALA A 9 -1.85 -26.24 -8.16
C ALA A 9 -2.54 -25.84 -9.48
N GLU A 10 -3.42 -26.69 -9.99
CA GLU A 10 -4.19 -26.45 -11.21
C GLU A 10 -5.06 -25.19 -11.09
N VAL A 11 -5.85 -25.09 -10.00
CA VAL A 11 -6.73 -23.93 -9.77
C VAL A 11 -5.91 -22.65 -9.62
N ARG A 12 -4.80 -22.68 -8.88
CA ARG A 12 -3.90 -21.52 -8.76
C ARG A 12 -3.26 -21.12 -10.10
N GLY A 13 -2.99 -22.08 -10.98
CA GLY A 13 -2.53 -21.82 -12.35
C GLY A 13 -3.57 -21.03 -13.14
N LYS A 14 -4.81 -21.55 -13.21
CA LYS A 14 -5.94 -20.87 -13.89
C LYS A 14 -6.19 -19.46 -13.34
N MET A 15 -6.15 -19.31 -12.01
CA MET A 15 -6.28 -17.99 -11.37
C MET A 15 -5.21 -17.01 -11.81
N ARG A 16 -3.95 -17.47 -11.95
CA ARG A 16 -2.84 -16.62 -12.37
C ARG A 16 -2.97 -16.18 -13.83
N GLU A 17 -3.36 -17.10 -14.72
CA GLU A 17 -3.62 -16.78 -16.13
C GLU A 17 -4.71 -15.74 -16.27
N LEU A 18 -5.83 -15.90 -15.55
CA LEU A 18 -6.91 -14.93 -15.51
C LEU A 18 -6.45 -13.58 -14.94
N GLN A 19 -5.70 -13.59 -13.83
CA GLN A 19 -5.19 -12.34 -13.24
C GLN A 19 -4.23 -11.58 -14.17
N GLN A 20 -3.48 -12.29 -15.02
CA GLN A 20 -2.60 -11.68 -16.01
C GLN A 20 -3.35 -11.10 -17.21
N SER A 21 -4.52 -11.64 -17.55
CA SER A 21 -5.35 -11.18 -18.67
C SER A 21 -6.37 -10.11 -18.28
N ILE A 22 -6.59 -9.88 -16.98
CA ILE A 22 -7.47 -8.81 -16.49
C ILE A 22 -6.91 -7.44 -16.90
N GLU A 23 -7.77 -6.65 -17.55
CA GLU A 23 -7.49 -5.26 -17.87
C GLU A 23 -7.31 -4.46 -16.59
N ARG A 24 -6.37 -3.51 -16.60
CA ARG A 24 -6.03 -2.73 -15.43
C ARG A 24 -7.15 -1.75 -15.13
N GLU A 25 -7.70 -1.86 -13.94
CA GLU A 25 -8.74 -0.97 -13.45
C GLU A 25 -8.11 0.36 -13.00
N GLU A 26 -8.76 1.48 -13.36
CA GLU A 26 -8.39 2.78 -12.80
C GLU A 26 -8.68 2.81 -11.31
N VAL A 27 -7.68 3.23 -10.53
CA VAL A 27 -7.82 3.37 -9.08
C VAL A 27 -8.44 4.72 -8.77
N ARG A 28 -9.56 4.72 -8.04
CA ARG A 28 -10.19 5.94 -7.56
C ARG A 28 -9.25 6.72 -6.63
N ASP A 29 -9.37 8.03 -6.64
CA ASP A 29 -8.62 8.89 -5.71
C ASP A 29 -9.29 8.83 -4.34
N TYR A 30 -8.74 8.02 -3.42
CA TYR A 30 -9.29 7.82 -2.08
C TYR A 30 -8.77 8.86 -1.09
N GLU A 31 -9.61 9.24 -0.13
CA GLU A 31 -9.24 10.14 0.95
C GLU A 31 -8.69 9.36 2.16
N PHE A 32 -7.69 9.95 2.79
CA PHE A 32 -6.94 9.36 3.90
C PHE A 32 -6.81 10.37 5.03
N SER A 33 -6.96 9.92 6.28
CA SER A 33 -6.74 10.79 7.44
C SER A 33 -5.29 10.73 7.88
N THR A 34 -4.68 11.89 8.08
CA THR A 34 -3.31 12.05 8.61
C THR A 34 -3.30 12.93 9.85
N THR A 35 -2.14 13.08 10.49
CA THR A 35 -1.98 14.05 11.59
C THR A 35 -2.06 15.50 11.14
N GLY A 36 -1.88 15.79 9.84
CA GLY A 36 -1.96 17.12 9.27
C GLY A 36 -3.32 17.46 8.65
N GLY A 37 -4.29 16.53 8.68
CA GLY A 37 -5.58 16.66 8.01
C GLY A 37 -5.83 15.53 7.03
N GLU A 38 -6.85 15.70 6.20
CA GLU A 38 -7.21 14.75 5.13
C GLU A 38 -6.33 14.97 3.90
N VAL A 39 -5.95 13.88 3.22
CA VAL A 39 -5.14 13.89 2.00
C VAL A 39 -5.68 12.87 1.00
N CYS A 40 -5.63 13.17 -0.29
CA CYS A 40 -6.02 12.24 -1.34
C CYS A 40 -4.88 11.28 -1.73
N LEU A 41 -5.21 10.12 -2.33
CA LEU A 41 -4.25 9.13 -2.84
C LEU A 41 -3.26 9.76 -3.82
N SER A 42 -3.73 10.64 -4.70
CA SER A 42 -2.92 11.34 -5.68
C SER A 42 -1.85 12.25 -5.06
N GLU A 43 -2.15 12.83 -3.89
CA GLU A 43 -1.24 13.69 -3.13
C GLU A 43 -0.12 12.89 -2.47
N LEU A 44 -0.39 11.65 -2.05
CA LEU A 44 0.57 10.77 -1.38
C LEU A 44 1.80 10.46 -2.22
N PHE A 45 1.70 10.57 -3.53
CA PHE A 45 2.86 10.41 -4.40
C PHE A 45 3.93 11.47 -4.19
N GLY A 46 3.57 12.68 -3.74
CA GLY A 46 4.51 13.78 -3.57
C GLY A 46 5.25 14.12 -4.88
N ASP A 47 6.58 14.10 -4.85
CA ASP A 47 7.44 14.35 -6.01
C ASP A 47 7.82 13.08 -6.79
N LYS A 48 7.30 11.91 -6.41
CA LYS A 48 7.67 10.61 -6.99
C LYS A 48 6.63 10.09 -7.97
N ASP A 49 7.13 9.33 -8.95
CA ASP A 49 6.28 8.63 -9.92
C ASP A 49 5.72 7.32 -9.39
N TYR A 50 6.24 6.78 -8.28
CA TYR A 50 5.83 5.49 -7.74
C TYR A 50 5.36 5.66 -6.29
N LEU A 51 4.27 5.00 -5.93
CA LEU A 51 3.74 4.96 -4.57
C LEU A 51 3.56 3.51 -4.11
N PHE A 52 4.16 3.17 -2.97
CA PHE A 52 3.88 1.96 -2.22
C PHE A 52 2.93 2.29 -1.08
N VAL A 53 1.75 1.67 -1.10
CA VAL A 53 0.82 1.69 0.04
C VAL A 53 0.80 0.29 0.64
N VAL A 54 1.08 0.20 1.94
CA VAL A 54 1.19 -1.07 2.66
C VAL A 54 0.10 -1.17 3.72
N ASP A 55 -0.63 -2.28 3.70
CA ASP A 55 -1.60 -2.60 4.74
C ASP A 55 -0.90 -3.03 6.02
N ASN A 56 -1.12 -2.26 7.08
CA ASN A 56 -0.70 -2.61 8.41
C ASN A 56 -1.93 -2.64 9.30
N MET A 57 -2.28 -3.83 9.79
CA MET A 57 -3.41 -4.05 10.69
C MET A 57 -3.29 -3.31 12.04
N GLY A 58 -2.23 -2.54 12.27
CA GLY A 58 -2.05 -1.68 13.42
C GLY A 58 -1.22 -2.33 14.52
N ALA A 59 -1.13 -1.63 15.65
CA ALA A 59 -0.35 -2.05 16.82
C ALA A 59 -0.79 -3.42 17.39
N GLY A 60 -2.04 -3.83 17.11
CA GLY A 60 -2.57 -5.14 17.53
C GLY A 60 -1.98 -6.34 16.78
N CYS A 61 -1.38 -6.14 15.61
CA CYS A 61 -0.83 -7.24 14.82
C CYS A 61 0.70 -7.37 15.00
N ARG A 62 1.11 -8.43 15.71
CA ARG A 62 2.54 -8.73 15.95
C ARG A 62 3.32 -8.94 14.65
N ASN A 63 2.73 -9.60 13.65
CA ASN A 63 3.40 -9.84 12.37
C ASN A 63 3.59 -8.55 11.56
N CYS A 64 2.59 -7.67 11.53
CA CYS A 64 2.72 -6.37 10.88
C CYS A 64 3.76 -5.49 11.58
N THR A 65 3.81 -5.53 12.92
CA THR A 65 4.83 -4.82 13.70
C THR A 65 6.24 -5.33 13.34
N LEU A 66 6.46 -6.64 13.39
CA LEU A 66 7.75 -7.25 13.04
C LEU A 66 8.18 -6.92 11.60
N TRP A 67 7.23 -6.96 10.66
CA TRP A 67 7.49 -6.61 9.27
C TRP A 67 7.90 -5.14 9.11
N ALA A 68 7.21 -4.24 9.80
CA ALA A 68 7.45 -2.80 9.77
C ALA A 68 8.80 -2.45 10.41
N ASP A 69 9.14 -3.07 11.54
CA ASP A 69 10.47 -2.94 12.18
C ASP A 69 11.60 -3.25 11.18
N GLY A 70 11.42 -4.28 10.35
CA GLY A 70 12.40 -4.69 9.33
C GLY A 70 12.54 -3.72 8.15
N ARG A 71 11.63 -2.74 7.96
CA ARG A 71 11.72 -1.79 6.82
C ARG A 71 12.63 -0.61 7.07
N ASN A 72 12.90 -0.26 8.32
CA ASN A 72 13.81 0.83 8.69
C ASN A 72 15.16 0.77 7.95
N GLY A 73 15.72 -0.43 7.74
CA GLY A 73 17.02 -0.58 7.07
C GLY A 73 16.99 -0.37 5.55
N ILE A 74 15.87 -0.64 4.88
CA ILE A 74 15.78 -0.57 3.41
C ILE A 74 15.04 0.66 2.90
N LEU A 75 14.24 1.29 3.75
CA LEU A 75 13.39 2.42 3.40
C LEU A 75 14.16 3.57 2.71
N PRO A 76 15.37 3.97 3.16
CA PRO A 76 16.13 5.03 2.50
C PRO A 76 16.51 4.71 1.05
N HIS A 77 16.55 3.44 0.65
CA HIS A 77 16.79 3.04 -0.73
C HIS A 77 15.52 3.07 -1.57
N ILE A 78 14.38 2.76 -0.97
CA ILE A 78 13.07 2.80 -1.63
C ILE A 78 12.67 4.25 -1.90
N GLU A 79 12.81 5.13 -0.89
CA GLU A 79 12.42 6.55 -0.95
C GLU A 79 13.17 7.35 -2.01
N LYS A 80 14.31 6.85 -2.51
CA LYS A 80 15.01 7.44 -3.67
C LYS A 80 14.20 7.38 -4.96
N ARG A 81 13.26 6.43 -5.09
CA ARG A 81 12.52 6.16 -6.33
C ARG A 81 11.01 6.15 -6.17
N ALA A 82 10.51 5.86 -4.97
CA ALA A 82 9.09 5.71 -4.71
C ALA A 82 8.74 6.26 -3.34
N THR A 83 7.56 6.87 -3.24
CA THR A 83 6.98 7.21 -1.94
C THR A 83 6.47 5.95 -1.27
N PHE A 84 6.67 5.84 0.04
CA PHE A 84 6.29 4.67 0.81
C PHE A 84 5.38 5.08 1.96
N VAL A 85 4.23 4.42 2.04
CA VAL A 85 3.16 4.75 2.96
C VAL A 85 2.68 3.48 3.63
N VAL A 86 2.57 3.53 4.95
CA VAL A 86 1.82 2.54 5.74
C VAL A 86 0.46 3.10 6.06
N ALA A 87 -0.53 2.27 5.76
CA ALA A 87 -1.93 2.57 5.93
C ALA A 87 -2.50 1.58 6.96
N SER A 88 -3.19 2.09 7.97
CA SER A 88 -3.60 1.31 9.14
C SER A 88 -5.01 1.70 9.62
N PRO A 89 -5.75 0.79 10.30
CA PRO A 89 -7.00 1.16 10.95
C PRO A 89 -6.80 2.03 12.20
N ASP A 90 -5.58 2.12 12.74
CA ASP A 90 -5.28 2.93 13.92
C ASP A 90 -5.43 4.42 13.61
N ALA A 91 -5.91 5.22 14.57
CA ALA A 91 -6.00 6.67 14.40
C ALA A 91 -4.61 7.31 14.17
N PRO A 92 -4.47 8.40 13.39
CA PRO A 92 -3.15 8.95 13.05
C PRO A 92 -2.28 9.30 14.28
N ALA A 93 -2.89 9.79 15.36
CA ALA A 93 -2.18 10.06 16.61
C ALA A 93 -1.65 8.79 17.29
N ALA A 94 -2.42 7.70 17.26
CA ALA A 94 -2.00 6.41 17.81
C ALA A 94 -0.87 5.80 16.97
N GLN A 95 -0.95 5.91 15.64
CA GLN A 95 0.12 5.50 14.73
C GLN A 95 1.43 6.25 15.02
N GLN A 96 1.39 7.58 15.19
CA GLN A 96 2.59 8.36 15.51
C GLN A 96 3.21 7.96 16.85
N LYS A 97 2.38 7.72 17.87
CA LYS A 97 2.86 7.25 19.17
C LYS A 97 3.56 5.89 19.03
N PHE A 98 2.91 4.93 18.37
CA PHE A 98 3.45 3.58 18.20
C PHE A 98 4.75 3.57 17.39
N LYS A 99 4.80 4.39 16.34
CA LYS A 99 5.98 4.63 15.53
C LYS A 99 7.14 5.19 16.35
N ALA A 100 6.88 6.20 17.18
CA ALA A 100 7.89 6.83 18.02
C ALA A 100 8.47 5.84 19.04
N GLU A 101 7.63 5.02 19.66
CA GLU A 101 8.05 3.94 20.57
C GLU A 101 8.97 2.92 19.90
N ARG A 102 8.82 2.70 18.58
CA ARG A 102 9.58 1.73 17.79
C ARG A 102 10.78 2.31 17.05
N GLY A 103 10.98 3.63 17.10
CA GLY A 103 12.06 4.30 16.39
C GLY A 103 11.97 4.16 14.86
N TRP A 104 10.76 4.05 14.31
CA TRP A 104 10.55 3.98 12.86
C TRP A 104 10.83 5.34 12.22
N LEU A 105 11.47 5.33 11.03
CA LEU A 105 11.83 6.56 10.31
C LEU A 105 10.60 7.45 10.03
N SER A 106 10.77 8.78 10.04
CA SER A 106 9.68 9.73 10.35
C SER A 106 8.64 9.99 9.25
N GLU A 107 8.83 9.55 8.01
CA GLU A 107 7.97 10.03 6.90
C GLU A 107 6.90 9.03 6.41
N TRP A 108 7.01 7.74 6.70
CA TRP A 108 6.20 6.70 6.02
C TRP A 108 4.91 6.25 6.73
N CYS A 109 4.72 6.55 8.01
CA CYS A 109 3.53 6.14 8.77
C CYS A 109 2.64 7.37 9.01
N ARG A 110 1.74 7.64 8.04
CA ARG A 110 0.91 8.86 8.05
C ARG A 110 -0.58 8.60 7.91
N ILE A 111 -1.04 7.39 7.60
CA ILE A 111 -2.39 7.21 7.04
C ILE A 111 -3.25 6.26 7.85
N ALA A 112 -4.35 6.80 8.37
CA ALA A 112 -5.49 6.00 8.77
C ALA A 112 -6.42 5.80 7.56
N ILE A 113 -6.72 4.55 7.22
CA ILE A 113 -7.62 4.23 6.11
C ILE A 113 -9.06 4.24 6.60
N ARG A 114 -9.96 4.85 5.83
CA ARG A 114 -11.40 4.61 5.93
C ARG A 114 -12.02 4.48 4.53
N PRO A 115 -12.77 3.40 4.25
CA PRO A 115 -12.42 1.99 4.39
C PRO A 115 -11.49 1.53 3.25
N SER A 116 -10.65 0.51 3.51
CA SER A 116 -9.83 -0.09 2.44
C SER A 116 -10.72 -0.88 1.46
N PRO A 117 -10.59 -0.66 0.13
CA PRO A 117 -11.22 -1.54 -0.84
C PRO A 117 -10.67 -2.95 -0.65
N LYS A 118 -11.50 -3.99 -0.56
CA LYS A 118 -11.09 -5.38 -0.28
C LYS A 118 -10.09 -6.00 -1.28
N THR A 119 -9.71 -5.26 -2.33
CA THR A 119 -8.87 -5.69 -3.46
C THR A 119 -7.48 -5.05 -3.49
N TRP A 120 -7.12 -4.23 -2.49
CA TRP A 120 -5.93 -3.40 -2.56
C TRP A 120 -4.63 -4.17 -2.27
N ALA A 121 -3.88 -4.46 -3.32
CA ALA A 121 -2.45 -4.70 -3.23
C ALA A 121 -1.84 -4.13 -4.49
N THR A 122 -1.67 -2.80 -4.57
CA THR A 122 -1.15 -2.23 -5.82
C THR A 122 -0.34 -0.97 -5.59
N ALA A 123 0.94 -1.07 -5.91
CA ALA A 123 1.76 0.08 -6.19
C ALA A 123 1.11 0.89 -7.32
N ALA A 124 1.04 2.20 -7.16
CA ALA A 124 0.45 3.11 -8.14
C ALA A 124 1.54 3.97 -8.78
N THR A 125 1.34 4.41 -10.03
CA THR A 125 2.31 5.24 -10.77
C THR A 125 1.70 6.56 -11.24
N LYS A 126 2.40 7.69 -11.06
CA LYS A 126 1.84 9.05 -11.22
C LYS A 126 1.63 9.48 -12.68
N SER A 127 2.43 9.00 -13.63
CA SER A 127 2.16 9.16 -15.06
C SER A 127 3.04 8.23 -15.90
N GLY A 128 2.49 7.69 -17.01
CA GLY A 128 3.31 7.23 -18.14
C GLY A 128 3.98 5.85 -18.03
N CYS A 129 3.60 4.98 -17.09
CA CYS A 129 3.89 3.57 -17.29
C CYS A 129 3.06 3.10 -18.51
N PRO A 130 3.60 2.37 -19.50
CA PRO A 130 2.81 1.79 -20.59
C PRO A 130 1.63 0.93 -20.09
N ALA A 131 1.67 0.58 -18.81
CA ALA A 131 0.66 -0.16 -18.08
C ALA A 131 -0.44 0.70 -17.42
N CYS A 132 -0.24 1.99 -17.09
CA CYS A 132 -1.23 2.75 -16.31
C CYS A 132 -1.43 4.16 -16.88
N ARG A 133 -2.61 4.44 -17.45
CA ARG A 133 -3.10 5.80 -17.67
C ARG A 133 -3.86 6.22 -16.41
N CYS A 134 -3.22 6.97 -15.52
CA CYS A 134 -3.98 7.86 -14.65
C CYS A 134 -4.21 9.13 -15.46
N SER A 135 -5.46 9.42 -15.81
CA SER A 135 -5.81 10.75 -16.31
C SER A 135 -5.92 11.69 -15.11
N ALA A 136 -4.91 12.54 -14.92
CA ALA A 136 -5.06 13.73 -14.11
C ALA A 136 -5.99 14.68 -14.89
N ASN A 137 -7.29 14.47 -14.78
CA ASN A 137 -8.41 15.41 -15.04
C ASN A 137 -9.68 14.61 -15.31
N ALA A 138 -10.49 14.39 -14.28
CA ALA A 138 -11.93 14.24 -14.44
C ALA A 138 -12.59 15.16 -13.41
N VAL A 139 -13.31 16.15 -13.95
CA VAL A 139 -14.18 17.10 -13.25
C VAL A 139 -15.28 16.37 -12.49
#